data_AF-A0A7M1TA17-F1
#
_entry.id   AF-A0A7M1TA17-F1
#
_cell.length_a   1.000
_cell.length_b   1.000
_cell.length_c   1.000
_cell.angle_alpha   90.00
_cell.angle_beta   90.00
_cell.angle_gamma   90.00
#
_symmetry.space_group_name_H-M   'P 1'
#
loop_
_entity.id
_entity.type
_entity.pdbx_description
1 polymer ?
#
loop_
_entity_poly.entity_id
_entity_poly.type
_entity_poly.pdbx_seq_one_letter_code
_entity_poly.pdbx_strand_id
1 'polypeptide(L)'
;MYSFLHQFLTIRQAFLLRFTIWLIAVASVAGGIPFTARAQQHEGYSGSVRTHGEGISSIPVSYSRDFLIIQLGHDVWSGLPSGVSTRGWNRDFNIALLYDFPFQQSHFSFALGLGVSTSNVFFKNLTLNIADSTSSQLSFTSDSKYNKYKIATTYLEIPLEFRFRQVAQNANRGFKVALGAKLGLNTDAHAKGKRVVAGFPEVEKFKTRRFFNPYRVAATARIGWGNFNLYGSYSLTPLFRQNTGLDVHTYSIGLCLSGL
;
A
#
# COMPACT_ATOMS: atom_id res chain seq x y z
N MET A 1 22.50 34.88 -19.34
CA MET A 1 22.58 33.79 -18.34
C MET A 1 21.71 34.01 -17.08
N TYR A 2 20.89 35.08 -17.00
CA TYR A 2 19.99 35.35 -15.86
C TYR A 2 18.50 35.01 -16.11
N SER A 3 18.10 34.78 -17.36
CA SER A 3 16.70 34.49 -17.72
C SER A 3 16.28 33.03 -17.44
N PHE A 4 17.20 32.07 -17.60
CA PHE A 4 16.93 30.64 -17.37
C PHE A 4 16.79 30.27 -15.89
N LEU A 5 17.50 30.98 -15.00
CA LEU A 5 17.42 30.78 -13.55
C LEU A 5 16.09 31.29 -12.96
N HIS A 6 15.56 32.39 -13.49
CA HIS A 6 14.23 32.89 -13.09
C HIS A 6 13.12 31.94 -13.54
N GLN A 7 13.19 31.38 -14.75
CA GLN A 7 12.16 30.47 -15.27
C GLN A 7 12.08 29.15 -14.47
N PHE A 8 13.19 28.65 -13.93
CA PHE A 8 13.22 27.46 -13.08
C PHE A 8 12.66 27.67 -11.67
N LEU A 9 12.83 28.86 -11.09
CA LEU A 9 12.26 29.20 -9.78
C LEU A 9 10.73 29.38 -9.85
N THR A 10 10.22 30.01 -10.92
CA THR A 10 8.77 30.21 -11.11
C THR A 10 8.03 28.88 -11.30
N ILE A 11 8.63 27.91 -12.00
CA ILE A 11 8.06 26.57 -12.19
C ILE A 11 8.01 25.77 -10.88
N ARG A 12 9.01 25.93 -9.99
CA ARG A 12 9.01 25.27 -8.67
C ARG A 12 7.95 25.85 -7.73
N GLN A 13 7.73 27.17 -7.75
CA GLN A 13 6.67 27.79 -6.95
C GLN A 13 5.26 27.47 -7.50
N ALA A 14 5.09 27.38 -8.82
CA ALA A 14 3.83 26.95 -9.42
C ALA A 14 3.48 25.47 -9.11
N PHE A 15 4.48 24.60 -8.98
CA PHE A 15 4.29 23.19 -8.61
C PHE A 15 3.88 23.04 -7.13
N LEU A 16 4.51 23.79 -6.23
CA LEU A 16 4.17 23.78 -4.80
C LEU A 16 2.78 24.36 -4.55
N LEU A 17 2.39 25.45 -5.22
CA LEU A 17 1.07 26.05 -5.07
C LEU A 17 -0.05 25.15 -5.62
N ARG A 18 0.20 24.44 -6.73
CA ARG A 18 -0.75 23.47 -7.30
C ARG A 18 -0.87 22.19 -6.47
N PHE A 19 0.18 21.80 -5.74
CA PHE A 19 0.14 20.65 -4.83
C PHE A 19 -0.69 20.95 -3.56
N THR A 20 -0.61 22.18 -3.04
CA THR A 20 -1.42 22.63 -1.90
C THR A 20 -2.90 22.78 -2.27
N ILE A 21 -3.21 23.28 -3.47
CA ILE A 21 -4.60 23.38 -3.95
C ILE A 21 -5.20 21.99 -4.21
N TRP A 22 -4.41 21.01 -4.65
CA TRP A 22 -4.88 19.63 -4.78
C TRP A 22 -5.14 18.94 -3.43
N LEU A 23 -4.36 19.26 -2.40
CA LEU A 23 -4.58 18.75 -1.04
C LEU A 23 -5.85 19.31 -0.39
N ILE A 24 -6.22 20.55 -0.74
CA ILE A 24 -7.47 21.19 -0.30
C ILE A 24 -8.68 20.69 -1.13
N ALA A 25 -8.49 20.37 -2.41
CA ALA A 25 -9.54 19.81 -3.27
C ALA A 25 -9.95 18.38 -2.87
N VAL A 26 -9.00 17.55 -2.41
CA VAL A 26 -9.31 16.21 -1.87
C VAL A 26 -10.02 16.30 -0.50
N ALA A 27 -9.82 17.37 0.26
CA ALA A 27 -10.56 17.64 1.49
C ALA A 27 -11.99 18.17 1.24
N SER A 28 -12.30 18.71 0.06
CA SER A 28 -13.59 19.36 -0.22
C SER A 28 -14.61 18.48 -0.96
N VAL A 29 -14.22 17.32 -1.49
CA VAL A 29 -15.18 16.29 -1.99
C VAL A 29 -15.70 15.38 -0.87
N ALA A 30 -15.14 15.48 0.35
CA ALA A 30 -15.68 14.89 1.57
C ALA A 30 -16.63 15.84 2.35
N GLY A 31 -17.01 16.97 1.74
CA GLY A 31 -17.95 17.94 2.31
C GLY A 31 -19.40 17.47 2.19
N GLY A 32 -19.81 16.56 3.08
CA GLY A 32 -21.21 16.12 3.15
C GLY A 32 -21.56 15.21 4.31
N ILE A 33 -20.60 14.76 5.11
CA ILE A 33 -20.88 13.98 6.32
C ILE A 33 -20.41 14.82 7.50
N PRO A 34 -21.31 15.32 8.37
CA PRO A 34 -20.88 16.08 9.53
C PRO A 34 -20.05 15.16 10.43
N PHE A 35 -18.73 15.37 10.43
CA PHE A 35 -17.83 14.85 11.45
C PHE A 35 -18.03 15.69 12.71
N THR A 36 -19.16 15.48 13.39
CA THR A 36 -19.27 15.79 14.81
C THR A 36 -18.54 14.68 15.55
N ALA A 37 -17.25 14.88 15.82
CA ALA A 37 -16.55 14.11 16.83
C ALA A 37 -17.15 14.42 18.21
N ARG A 38 -18.33 13.87 18.48
CA ARG A 38 -18.78 13.66 19.84
C ARG A 38 -18.01 12.44 20.32
N ALA A 39 -17.00 12.67 21.15
CA ALA A 39 -16.47 11.64 22.03
C ALA A 39 -17.65 11.14 22.88
N GLN A 40 -18.36 10.12 22.38
CA GLN A 40 -19.34 9.39 23.14
C GLN A 40 -18.56 8.56 24.16
N GLN A 41 -18.26 9.17 25.30
CA GLN A 41 -18.21 8.44 26.57
C GLN A 41 -19.55 7.72 26.69
N HIS A 42 -19.62 6.45 26.28
CA HIS A 42 -20.75 5.59 26.58
C HIS A 42 -20.30 4.54 27.59
N GLU A 43 -21.01 4.64 28.71
CA GLU A 43 -21.08 3.80 29.90
C GLU A 43 -20.48 2.39 29.76
N GLY A 44 -19.53 2.12 30.64
CA GLY A 44 -18.81 0.86 30.68
C GLY A 44 -19.73 -0.31 31.01
N TYR A 45 -19.67 -1.35 30.18
CA TYR A 45 -20.08 -2.68 30.58
C TYR A 45 -18.96 -3.29 31.43
N SER A 46 -19.05 -3.05 32.74
CA SER A 46 -18.16 -3.62 33.76
C SER A 46 -18.57 -5.07 34.04
N GLY A 47 -17.90 -6.03 33.41
CA GLY A 47 -17.96 -7.43 33.84
C GLY A 47 -17.19 -7.59 35.15
N SER A 48 -17.88 -7.92 36.25
CA SER A 48 -17.25 -8.21 37.54
C SER A 48 -17.01 -9.71 37.69
N VAL A 49 -15.73 -10.12 37.80
CA VAL A 49 -15.37 -11.47 38.26
C VAL A 49 -15.41 -11.45 39.77
N ARG A 50 -16.33 -12.21 40.37
CA ARG A 50 -16.40 -12.38 41.83
C ARG A 50 -15.26 -13.29 42.27
N THR A 51 -14.24 -12.72 42.91
CA THR A 51 -13.32 -13.47 43.77
C THR A 51 -13.71 -13.22 45.22
N HIS A 52 -13.85 -14.30 45.98
CA HIS A 52 -14.33 -14.29 47.36
C HIS A 52 -13.24 -13.69 48.26
N GLY A 53 -13.40 -12.45 48.70
CA GLY A 53 -12.66 -11.93 49.87
C GLY A 53 -12.02 -10.55 49.76
N GLU A 54 -11.74 -10.01 48.57
CA GLU A 54 -11.07 -8.69 48.46
C GLU A 54 -11.68 -7.85 47.33
N GLY A 55 -11.65 -6.52 47.51
CA GLY A 55 -12.42 -5.54 46.74
C GLY A 55 -12.29 -5.63 45.21
N ILE A 56 -13.24 -4.97 44.53
CA ILE A 56 -13.38 -4.94 43.07
C ILE A 56 -12.08 -4.47 42.40
N SER A 57 -11.23 -5.41 42.00
CA SER A 57 -10.10 -5.18 41.12
C SER A 57 -10.61 -5.21 39.68
N SER A 58 -11.05 -4.06 39.17
CA SER A 58 -11.31 -3.90 37.74
C SER A 58 -9.97 -3.86 37.02
N ILE A 59 -9.56 -4.98 36.43
CA ILE A 59 -8.45 -4.96 35.47
C ILE A 59 -8.92 -4.06 34.31
N PRO A 60 -8.28 -2.91 34.04
CA PRO A 60 -8.68 -2.07 32.92
C PRO A 60 -8.43 -2.85 31.63
N VAL A 61 -9.51 -3.36 31.03
CA VAL A 61 -9.45 -3.98 29.71
C VAL A 61 -9.28 -2.84 28.72
N SER A 62 -8.03 -2.60 28.32
CA SER A 62 -7.72 -1.64 27.26
C SER A 62 -8.34 -2.13 25.95
N TYR A 63 -9.38 -1.44 25.49
CA TYR A 63 -10.00 -1.67 24.20
C TYR A 63 -9.06 -1.14 23.10
N SER A 64 -8.21 -2.01 22.56
CA SER A 64 -7.42 -1.71 21.36
C SER A 64 -8.19 -2.15 20.12
N ARG A 65 -8.31 -1.26 19.13
CA ARG A 65 -8.86 -1.54 17.79
C ARG A 65 -7.73 -1.51 16.78
N ASP A 66 -7.78 -2.37 15.76
CA ASP A 66 -6.77 -2.36 14.68
C ASP A 66 -7.14 -1.27 13.66
N PHE A 67 -7.02 0.01 14.05
CA PHE A 67 -7.35 1.12 13.17
C PHE A 67 -6.21 1.46 12.21
N LEU A 68 -4.95 1.31 12.63
CA LEU A 68 -3.79 1.51 11.77
C LEU A 68 -3.13 0.17 11.46
N ILE A 69 -2.88 -0.08 10.17
CA ILE A 69 -2.04 -1.19 9.73
C ILE A 69 -0.84 -0.67 8.96
N ILE A 70 0.32 -1.22 9.28
CA ILE A 70 1.58 -0.94 8.59
C ILE A 70 2.15 -2.28 8.11
N GLN A 71 2.32 -2.41 6.81
CA GLN A 71 2.77 -3.61 6.12
C GLN A 71 4.10 -3.34 5.43
N LEU A 72 5.04 -4.25 5.64
CA LEU A 72 6.38 -4.24 5.09
C LEU A 72 6.68 -5.62 4.55
N GLY A 73 6.98 -5.73 3.26
CA GLY A 73 7.14 -7.03 2.63
C GLY A 73 8.06 -7.05 1.43
N HIS A 74 8.11 -8.23 0.84
CA HIS A 74 8.83 -8.52 -0.38
C HIS A 74 7.85 -8.73 -1.52
N ASP A 75 8.01 -7.95 -2.59
CA ASP A 75 7.23 -8.10 -3.81
C ASP A 75 7.88 -9.07 -4.78
N VAL A 76 7.07 -9.85 -5.46
CA VAL A 76 7.53 -10.70 -6.55
C VAL A 76 6.53 -10.63 -7.69
N TRP A 77 7.05 -10.69 -8.91
CA TRP A 77 6.25 -10.67 -10.12
C TRP A 77 6.22 -12.07 -10.72
N SER A 78 5.03 -12.53 -11.05
CA SER A 78 4.73 -13.77 -11.77
C SER A 78 4.27 -13.43 -13.19
N GLY A 79 4.42 -14.37 -14.13
CA GLY A 79 4.07 -14.12 -15.55
C GLY A 79 5.14 -13.34 -16.32
N LEU A 80 6.39 -13.34 -15.85
CA LEU A 80 7.51 -12.77 -16.60
C LEU A 80 7.90 -13.69 -17.79
N PRO A 81 8.24 -13.12 -18.97
CA PRO A 81 8.73 -13.90 -20.10
C PRO A 81 9.99 -14.72 -19.77
N SER A 82 10.21 -15.81 -20.50
CA SER A 82 11.39 -16.68 -20.32
C SER A 82 12.70 -15.87 -20.38
N GLY A 83 13.54 -15.99 -19.34
CA GLY A 83 14.81 -15.28 -19.23
C GLY A 83 14.75 -13.95 -18.45
N VAL A 84 13.56 -13.48 -18.07
CA VAL A 84 13.35 -12.28 -17.26
C VAL A 84 13.10 -12.68 -15.81
N SER A 85 14.05 -12.39 -14.91
CA SER A 85 13.89 -12.61 -13.46
C SER A 85 14.00 -11.29 -12.70
N THR A 86 13.13 -11.09 -11.72
CA THR A 86 13.36 -10.04 -10.70
C THR A 86 14.58 -10.44 -9.86
N ARG A 87 15.46 -9.48 -9.56
CA ARG A 87 16.69 -9.75 -8.80
C ARG A 87 16.98 -8.61 -7.85
N GLY A 88 17.39 -8.95 -6.63
CA GLY A 88 17.65 -8.02 -5.55
C GLY A 88 16.55 -8.07 -4.48
N TRP A 89 16.47 -7.01 -3.68
CA TRP A 89 15.48 -6.88 -2.62
C TRP A 89 14.30 -6.02 -3.09
N ASN A 90 13.24 -6.67 -3.56
CA ASN A 90 11.99 -6.00 -3.91
C ASN A 90 11.23 -5.63 -2.63
N ARG A 91 10.64 -4.44 -2.59
CA ARG A 91 10.07 -3.87 -1.37
C ARG A 91 8.61 -3.51 -1.59
N ASP A 92 7.75 -4.08 -0.76
CA ASP A 92 6.36 -3.69 -0.60
C ASP A 92 6.20 -2.87 0.68
N PHE A 93 5.51 -1.74 0.57
CA PHE A 93 5.12 -0.94 1.72
C PHE A 93 3.65 -0.57 1.59
N ASN A 94 2.87 -0.84 2.63
CA ASN A 94 1.46 -0.45 2.66
C ASN A 94 1.10 0.09 4.04
N ILE A 95 0.42 1.23 4.05
CA ILE A 95 -0.15 1.83 5.24
C ILE A 95 -1.64 2.03 5.01
N ALA A 96 -2.47 1.63 5.95
CA ALA A 96 -3.91 1.80 5.83
C ALA A 96 -4.56 2.09 7.17
N LEU A 97 -5.60 2.92 7.12
CA LEU A 97 -6.52 3.19 8.21
C LEU A 97 -7.79 2.39 7.96
N LEU A 98 -8.17 1.53 8.90
CA LEU A 98 -9.36 0.70 8.82
C LEU A 98 -10.31 1.00 9.96
N TYR A 99 -11.59 0.99 9.64
CA TYR A 99 -12.66 1.07 10.60
C TYR A 99 -13.28 -0.31 10.78
N ASP A 100 -13.27 -0.81 12.02
CA ASP A 100 -13.82 -2.11 12.37
C ASP A 100 -15.31 -2.02 12.71
N PHE A 101 -16.12 -2.83 12.04
CA PHE A 101 -17.51 -3.14 12.33
C PHE A 101 -17.58 -4.53 13.00
N PRO A 102 -17.56 -4.61 14.34
CA PRO A 102 -17.70 -5.88 15.04
C PRO A 102 -19.13 -6.43 14.88
N PHE A 103 -19.26 -7.74 14.64
CA PHE A 103 -20.56 -8.40 14.73
C PHE A 103 -20.92 -8.62 16.20
N GLN A 104 -22.18 -8.38 16.57
CA GLN A 104 -22.62 -8.42 17.97
C GLN A 104 -22.31 -9.79 18.59
N GLN A 105 -21.63 -9.78 19.75
CA GLN A 105 -21.24 -10.95 20.55
C GLN A 105 -20.43 -12.03 19.80
N SER A 106 -19.77 -11.68 18.69
CA SER A 106 -18.99 -12.63 17.89
C SER A 106 -17.49 -12.33 17.90
N HIS A 107 -16.70 -13.34 17.55
CA HIS A 107 -15.26 -13.23 17.31
C HIS A 107 -14.93 -12.68 15.91
N PHE A 108 -15.95 -12.47 15.08
CA PHE A 108 -15.83 -11.93 13.73
C PHE A 108 -16.10 -10.43 13.71
N SER A 109 -15.36 -9.73 12.85
CA SER A 109 -15.56 -8.32 12.55
C SER A 109 -15.27 -8.06 11.08
N PHE A 110 -15.99 -7.11 10.48
CA PHE A 110 -15.71 -6.63 9.14
C PHE A 110 -14.98 -5.29 9.23
N ALA A 111 -13.96 -5.08 8.41
CA ALA A 111 -13.20 -3.84 8.39
C ALA A 111 -13.16 -3.24 6.99
N LEU A 112 -13.38 -1.93 6.92
CA LEU A 112 -13.28 -1.15 5.71
C LEU A 112 -12.36 0.04 5.96
N GLY A 113 -11.51 0.38 5.01
CA GLY A 113 -10.54 1.45 5.20
C GLY A 113 -10.12 2.19 3.95
N LEU A 114 -9.14 3.06 4.15
CA LEU A 114 -8.38 3.74 3.10
C LEU A 114 -6.89 3.60 3.40
N GLY A 115 -6.10 3.38 2.37
CA GLY A 115 -4.66 3.20 2.51
C GLY A 115 -3.88 3.60 1.27
N VAL A 116 -2.57 3.60 1.42
CA VAL A 116 -1.63 3.85 0.33
C VAL A 116 -0.63 2.70 0.31
N SER A 117 -0.42 2.12 -0.87
CA SER A 117 0.60 1.11 -1.09
C SER A 117 1.65 1.61 -2.08
N THR A 118 2.89 1.18 -1.88
CA THR A 118 4.00 1.45 -2.80
C THR A 118 4.79 0.18 -3.00
N SER A 119 4.78 -0.31 -4.24
CA SER A 119 5.56 -1.47 -4.67
C SER A 119 6.82 -1.01 -5.40
N ASN A 120 7.94 -1.66 -5.11
CA ASN A 120 9.25 -1.33 -5.66
C ASN A 120 9.96 -2.61 -6.09
N VAL A 121 10.03 -2.85 -7.40
CA VAL A 121 10.65 -4.06 -7.97
C VAL A 121 11.90 -3.72 -8.75
N PHE A 122 12.94 -4.52 -8.53
CA PHE A 122 14.26 -4.31 -9.11
C PHE A 122 14.59 -5.41 -10.13
N PHE A 123 15.20 -4.95 -11.22
CA PHE A 123 15.69 -5.76 -12.34
C PHE A 123 17.17 -5.48 -12.56
N LYS A 124 17.90 -6.52 -12.98
CA LYS A 124 19.32 -6.42 -13.35
C LYS A 124 19.43 -6.60 -14.87
N ASN A 125 20.15 -5.70 -15.53
CA ASN A 125 20.46 -5.76 -16.97
C ASN A 125 19.23 -5.81 -17.92
N LEU A 126 18.06 -5.41 -17.43
CA LEU A 126 16.81 -5.41 -18.18
C LEU A 126 16.19 -4.03 -18.09
N THR A 127 15.81 -3.49 -19.24
CA THR A 127 15.05 -2.25 -19.33
C THR A 127 13.66 -2.55 -19.89
N LEU A 128 12.66 -1.86 -19.33
CA LEU A 128 11.35 -1.81 -19.94
C LEU A 128 11.32 -0.57 -20.83
N ASN A 129 11.01 -0.73 -22.12
CA ASN A 129 10.90 0.41 -23.02
C ASN A 129 9.55 1.13 -22.80
N ILE A 130 9.49 1.97 -21.76
CA ILE A 130 8.29 2.74 -21.38
C ILE A 130 8.29 4.15 -22.02
N ALA A 131 9.35 4.48 -22.77
CA ALA A 131 9.56 5.77 -23.42
C ALA A 131 9.14 5.77 -24.89
N ASP A 132 8.99 4.61 -25.52
CA ASP A 132 8.52 4.49 -26.90
C ASP A 132 7.06 4.93 -26.99
N SER A 133 6.83 6.06 -27.67
CA SER A 133 5.51 6.65 -27.89
C SER A 133 4.74 5.97 -29.03
N THR A 134 5.42 5.10 -29.79
CA THR A 134 4.98 4.54 -31.07
C THR A 134 4.45 3.10 -30.94
N SER A 135 5.00 2.29 -30.03
CA SER A 135 4.58 0.91 -29.81
C SER A 135 3.64 0.77 -28.60
N SER A 136 2.54 0.03 -28.77
CA SER A 136 1.65 -0.37 -27.67
C SER A 136 2.17 -1.58 -26.88
N GLN A 137 3.20 -2.26 -27.39
CA GLN A 137 3.78 -3.47 -26.79
C GLN A 137 4.95 -3.14 -25.86
N LEU A 138 4.92 -3.72 -24.67
CA LEU A 138 6.03 -3.69 -23.73
C LEU A 138 6.89 -4.93 -23.94
N SER A 139 8.19 -4.71 -24.19
CA SER A 139 9.18 -5.77 -24.21
C SER A 139 10.28 -5.48 -23.20
N PHE A 140 10.78 -6.53 -22.56
CA PHE A 140 12.00 -6.45 -21.78
C PHE A 140 13.18 -6.62 -22.74
N THR A 141 13.96 -5.55 -22.88
CA THR A 141 15.20 -5.61 -23.68
C THR A 141 16.38 -5.79 -22.73
N SER A 142 17.27 -6.71 -23.09
CA SER A 142 18.56 -6.85 -22.40
C SER A 142 19.41 -5.65 -22.78
N ASP A 143 19.50 -4.66 -21.91
CA ASP A 143 20.35 -3.49 -22.11
C ASP A 143 21.48 -3.52 -21.07
N SER A 144 22.69 -3.83 -21.54
CA SER A 144 23.91 -3.87 -20.73
C SER A 144 24.33 -2.50 -20.20
N LYS A 145 23.68 -1.41 -20.63
CA LYS A 145 23.99 -0.05 -20.18
C LYS A 145 23.45 0.25 -18.77
N TYR A 146 22.40 -0.43 -18.30
CA TYR A 146 21.81 -0.14 -16.98
C TYR A 146 22.21 -1.20 -15.96
N ASN A 147 22.99 -0.78 -14.95
CA ASN A 147 23.46 -1.65 -13.87
C ASN A 147 22.31 -2.02 -12.90
N LYS A 148 21.32 -1.12 -12.73
CA LYS A 148 20.11 -1.35 -11.91
C LYS A 148 18.91 -0.65 -12.54
N TYR A 149 17.83 -1.39 -12.78
CA TYR A 149 16.55 -0.84 -13.23
C TYR A 149 15.48 -1.12 -12.18
N LYS A 150 14.68 -0.11 -11.85
CA LYS A 150 13.65 -0.18 -10.81
C LYS A 150 12.32 0.28 -11.39
N ILE A 151 11.27 -0.50 -11.21
CA ILE A 151 9.90 -0.08 -11.44
C ILE A 151 9.24 0.17 -10.08
N ALA A 152 8.67 1.36 -9.92
CA ALA A 152 7.94 1.74 -8.72
C ALA A 152 6.53 2.17 -9.08
N THR A 153 5.57 1.65 -8.32
CA THR A 153 4.14 1.94 -8.48
C THR A 153 3.52 2.26 -7.14
N THR A 154 2.73 3.32 -7.09
CA THR A 154 2.01 3.78 -5.90
C THR A 154 0.52 3.74 -6.17
N TYR A 155 -0.22 3.12 -5.26
CA TYR A 155 -1.66 2.97 -5.32
C TYR A 155 -2.32 3.60 -4.11
N LEU A 156 -3.43 4.30 -4.34
CA LEU A 156 -4.39 4.67 -3.30
C LEU A 156 -5.43 3.56 -3.23
N GLU A 157 -5.67 2.97 -2.07
CA GLU A 157 -6.39 1.72 -1.92
C GLU A 157 -7.51 1.77 -0.91
N ILE A 158 -8.56 0.99 -1.17
CA ILE A 158 -9.67 0.70 -0.28
C ILE A 158 -9.52 -0.76 0.16
N PRO A 159 -8.93 -1.04 1.35
CA PRO A 159 -8.91 -2.37 1.92
C PRO A 159 -10.25 -2.74 2.55
N LEU A 160 -10.70 -3.95 2.24
CA LEU A 160 -11.88 -4.62 2.77
C LEU A 160 -11.40 -5.91 3.43
N GLU A 161 -11.63 -6.11 4.73
CA GLU A 161 -11.13 -7.27 5.45
C GLU A 161 -12.19 -7.88 6.37
N PHE A 162 -12.41 -9.18 6.25
CA PHE A 162 -13.08 -10.00 7.24
C PHE A 162 -12.06 -10.49 8.24
N ARG A 163 -12.24 -10.14 9.51
CA ARG A 163 -11.29 -10.39 10.59
C ARG A 163 -11.92 -11.34 11.60
N PHE A 164 -11.14 -12.32 12.03
CA PHE A 164 -11.42 -13.19 13.17
C PHE A 164 -10.40 -12.88 14.26
N ARG A 165 -10.89 -12.64 15.48
CA ARG A 165 -10.07 -12.39 16.67
C ARG A 165 -10.49 -13.32 17.78
N GLN A 166 -9.53 -14.07 18.33
CA GLN A 166 -9.78 -14.93 19.48
C GLN A 166 -10.25 -14.11 20.69
N VAL A 167 -9.64 -12.94 20.92
CA VAL A 167 -10.08 -12.00 21.96
C VAL A 167 -10.76 -10.81 21.28
N ALA A 168 -12.09 -10.84 21.20
CA ALA A 168 -12.86 -9.81 20.50
C ALA A 168 -12.70 -8.40 21.11
N GLN A 169 -12.43 -8.32 22.42
CA GLN A 169 -12.36 -7.07 23.19
C GLN A 169 -11.00 -6.37 23.11
N ASN A 170 -9.93 -7.09 22.74
CA ASN A 170 -8.58 -6.53 22.73
C ASN A 170 -7.79 -7.03 21.54
N ALA A 171 -7.58 -6.16 20.55
CA ALA A 171 -6.74 -6.48 19.41
C ALA A 171 -5.29 -6.80 19.82
N ASN A 172 -4.75 -6.32 20.93
CA ASN A 172 -3.32 -6.52 21.21
C ASN A 172 -3.01 -7.92 21.80
N ARG A 173 -4.03 -8.76 22.01
CA ARG A 173 -3.87 -10.09 22.60
C ARG A 173 -4.57 -11.17 21.80
N GLY A 174 -3.94 -12.34 21.76
CA GLY A 174 -4.48 -13.56 21.17
C GLY A 174 -4.26 -13.66 19.67
N PHE A 175 -4.80 -14.75 19.12
CA PHE A 175 -4.69 -15.09 17.71
C PHE A 175 -5.62 -14.25 16.83
N LYS A 176 -5.12 -13.86 15.65
CA LYS A 176 -5.85 -13.10 14.64
C LYS A 176 -5.69 -13.72 13.27
N VAL A 177 -6.78 -13.71 12.53
CA VAL A 177 -6.80 -14.01 11.10
C VAL A 177 -7.61 -12.93 10.41
N ALA A 178 -7.16 -12.49 9.24
CA ALA A 178 -7.94 -11.64 8.37
C ALA A 178 -7.87 -12.15 6.94
N LEU A 179 -9.01 -12.11 6.25
CA LEU A 179 -9.11 -12.41 4.83
C LEU A 179 -9.84 -11.25 4.17
N GLY A 180 -9.34 -10.76 3.05
CA GLY A 180 -9.83 -9.52 2.47
C GLY A 180 -9.48 -9.32 1.01
N ALA A 181 -9.92 -8.18 0.49
CA ALA A 181 -9.57 -7.70 -0.83
C ALA A 181 -9.18 -6.22 -0.75
N LYS A 182 -8.30 -5.78 -1.66
CA LYS A 182 -7.87 -4.39 -1.81
C LYS A 182 -8.23 -3.91 -3.21
N LEU A 183 -8.91 -2.78 -3.26
CA LEU A 183 -9.23 -2.06 -4.49
C LEU A 183 -8.32 -0.82 -4.58
N GLY A 184 -7.33 -0.85 -5.45
CA GLY A 184 -6.34 0.20 -5.63
C GLY A 184 -6.53 1.02 -6.91
N LEU A 185 -6.29 2.32 -6.83
CA LEU A 185 -6.17 3.22 -7.96
C LEU A 185 -4.70 3.64 -8.11
N ASN A 186 -4.14 3.43 -9.29
CA ASN A 186 -2.75 3.73 -9.58
C ASN A 186 -2.54 5.25 -9.70
N THR A 187 -1.94 5.85 -8.67
CA THR A 187 -1.68 7.29 -8.60
C THR A 187 -0.35 7.65 -9.28
N ASP A 188 0.66 6.80 -9.13
CA ASP A 188 1.98 7.04 -9.70
C ASP A 188 2.62 5.74 -10.20
N ALA A 189 3.19 5.79 -11.39
CA ALA A 189 3.97 4.71 -11.96
C ALA A 189 5.19 5.30 -12.66
N HIS A 190 6.37 4.89 -12.22
CA HIS A 190 7.63 5.40 -12.77
C HIS A 190 8.70 4.32 -12.77
N ALA A 191 9.51 4.31 -13.82
CA ALA A 191 10.70 3.50 -13.91
C ALA A 191 11.96 4.36 -13.75
N LYS A 192 12.95 3.83 -13.06
CA LYS A 192 14.24 4.47 -12.81
C LYS A 192 15.36 3.53 -13.22
N GLY A 193 16.14 3.93 -14.21
CA GLY A 193 17.37 3.25 -14.61
C GLY A 193 18.58 3.99 -14.07
N LYS A 194 19.49 3.29 -13.40
CA LYS A 194 20.82 3.81 -13.10
C LYS A 194 21.82 3.28 -14.11
N ARG A 195 22.48 4.20 -14.81
CA ARG A 195 23.54 3.93 -15.79
C ARG A 195 24.81 4.65 -15.35
N VAL A 196 25.96 4.12 -15.72
CA VAL A 196 27.24 4.84 -15.58
C VAL A 196 27.66 5.27 -16.97
N VAL A 197 27.78 6.58 -17.19
CA VAL A 197 28.23 7.15 -18.46
C VAL A 197 29.52 7.90 -18.18
N ALA A 198 30.61 7.51 -18.85
CA ALA A 198 31.91 8.16 -18.71
C ALA A 198 32.40 8.29 -17.24
N GLY A 199 32.15 7.28 -16.40
CA GLY A 199 32.58 7.27 -14.99
C GLY A 199 31.65 8.01 -14.01
N PHE A 200 30.61 8.70 -14.49
CA PHE A 200 29.63 9.38 -13.63
C PHE A 200 28.30 8.61 -13.56
N PRO A 201 27.66 8.52 -12.37
CA PRO A 201 26.37 7.87 -12.22
C PRO A 201 25.25 8.78 -12.76
N GLU A 202 24.61 8.37 -13.86
CA GLU A 202 23.45 9.02 -14.43
C GLU A 202 22.17 8.24 -14.06
N VAL A 203 21.14 8.97 -13.62
CA VAL A 203 19.86 8.37 -13.19
C VAL A 203 18.75 8.90 -14.09
N GLU A 204 18.34 8.07 -15.03
CA GLU A 204 17.20 8.37 -15.88
C GLU A 204 15.91 7.95 -15.17
N LYS A 205 14.91 8.84 -15.19
CA LYS A 205 13.59 8.61 -14.61
C LYS A 205 12.54 8.77 -15.71
N PHE A 206 11.88 7.67 -16.06
CA PHE A 206 10.75 7.68 -16.99
C PHE A 206 9.46 7.53 -16.19
N LYS A 207 8.62 8.56 -16.22
CA LYS A 207 7.31 8.56 -15.55
C LYS A 207 6.23 8.41 -16.60
N THR A 208 5.65 7.22 -16.70
CA THR A 208 4.60 6.93 -17.68
C THR A 208 3.54 6.04 -17.03
N ARG A 209 2.30 6.53 -16.98
CA ARG A 209 1.12 5.76 -16.52
C ARG A 209 0.41 5.02 -17.65
N ARG A 210 0.77 5.28 -18.91
CA ARG A 210 0.08 4.77 -20.12
C ARG A 210 0.02 3.25 -20.16
N PHE A 211 1.11 2.58 -19.78
CA PHE A 211 1.22 1.12 -19.88
C PHE A 211 0.79 0.38 -18.62
N PHE A 212 0.65 1.08 -17.49
CA PHE A 212 0.20 0.47 -16.24
C PHE A 212 -1.31 0.48 -16.12
N ASN A 213 -1.84 -0.55 -15.47
CA ASN A 213 -3.26 -0.65 -15.19
C ASN A 213 -3.67 0.49 -14.22
N PRO A 214 -4.70 1.30 -14.56
CA PRO A 214 -5.16 2.38 -13.68
C PRO A 214 -5.80 1.87 -12.38
N TYR A 215 -6.29 0.63 -12.34
CA TYR A 215 -6.85 0.01 -11.15
C TYR A 215 -6.12 -1.29 -10.81
N ARG A 216 -6.19 -1.70 -9.55
CA ARG A 216 -5.63 -2.95 -9.03
C ARG A 216 -6.64 -3.61 -8.11
N VAL A 217 -6.96 -4.88 -8.34
CA VAL A 217 -7.74 -5.69 -7.40
C VAL A 217 -6.81 -6.76 -6.86
N ALA A 218 -6.65 -6.83 -5.54
CA ALA A 218 -5.80 -7.83 -4.89
C ALA A 218 -6.56 -8.55 -3.79
N ALA A 219 -6.38 -9.87 -3.69
CA ALA A 219 -6.80 -10.67 -2.55
C ALA A 219 -5.71 -10.62 -1.48
N THR A 220 -6.09 -10.53 -0.21
CA THR A 220 -5.15 -10.41 0.91
C THR A 220 -5.53 -11.32 2.05
N ALA A 221 -4.54 -11.94 2.67
CA ALA A 221 -4.69 -12.74 3.87
C ALA A 221 -3.68 -12.29 4.93
N ARG A 222 -4.08 -12.30 6.19
CA ARG A 222 -3.23 -11.98 7.34
C ARG A 222 -3.45 -13.00 8.43
N ILE A 223 -2.37 -13.39 9.08
CA ILE A 223 -2.41 -14.30 10.23
C ILE A 223 -1.37 -13.83 11.24
N GLY A 224 -1.71 -13.78 12.52
CA GLY A 224 -0.82 -13.21 13.51
C GLY A 224 -1.25 -13.40 14.93
N TRP A 225 -0.45 -12.83 15.82
CA TRP A 225 -0.66 -12.85 17.26
C TRP A 225 -0.39 -11.46 17.84
N GLY A 226 -1.41 -10.90 18.51
CA GLY A 226 -1.34 -9.54 19.06
C GLY A 226 -1.05 -8.49 17.98
N ASN A 227 0.05 -7.75 18.13
CA ASN A 227 0.41 -6.64 17.25
C ASN A 227 1.21 -7.07 16.02
N PHE A 228 1.77 -8.28 16.02
CA PHE A 228 2.58 -8.79 14.92
C PHE A 228 1.78 -9.79 14.09
N ASN A 229 1.73 -9.55 12.79
CA ASN A 229 1.04 -10.41 11.84
C ASN A 229 1.94 -10.65 10.64
N LEU A 230 1.78 -11.81 10.02
CA LEU A 230 2.25 -12.08 8.68
C LEU A 230 1.12 -11.73 7.71
N TYR A 231 1.45 -11.10 6.59
CA TYR A 231 0.49 -10.84 5.51
C TYR A 231 0.97 -11.43 4.19
N GLY A 232 0.00 -11.85 3.39
CA GLY A 232 0.16 -12.19 1.98
C GLY A 232 -0.84 -11.40 1.15
N SER A 233 -0.42 -10.97 -0.04
CA SER A 233 -1.27 -10.26 -1.00
C SER A 233 -1.01 -10.82 -2.40
N TYR A 234 -2.07 -11.03 -3.17
CA TYR A 234 -2.01 -11.49 -4.55
C TYR A 234 -2.88 -10.58 -5.42
N SER A 235 -2.28 -9.90 -6.40
CA SER A 235 -3.01 -9.10 -7.37
C SER A 235 -3.74 -9.99 -8.36
N LEU A 236 -5.07 -9.91 -8.38
CA LEU A 236 -5.96 -10.60 -9.32
C LEU A 236 -5.99 -9.91 -10.69
N THR A 237 -5.67 -8.62 -10.72
CA THR A 237 -5.53 -7.86 -11.97
C THR A 237 -4.07 -7.79 -12.41
N PRO A 238 -3.80 -7.78 -13.72
CA PRO A 238 -2.44 -7.60 -14.23
C PRO A 238 -1.93 -6.19 -13.93
N LEU A 239 -0.62 -6.09 -13.72
CA LEU A 239 0.09 -4.83 -13.46
C LEU A 239 0.04 -3.89 -14.67
N PHE A 240 0.15 -4.45 -15.87
CA PHE A 240 0.12 -3.74 -17.13
C PHE A 240 -1.27 -3.79 -17.77
N ARG A 241 -1.56 -2.83 -18.66
CA ARG A 241 -2.82 -2.83 -19.41
C ARG A 241 -2.87 -4.00 -20.37
N GLN A 242 -4.10 -4.47 -20.61
CA GLN A 242 -4.42 -5.34 -21.75
C GLN A 242 -3.93 -4.66 -23.04
N ASN A 243 -3.35 -5.44 -23.96
CA ASN A 243 -2.67 -5.03 -25.21
C ASN A 243 -1.17 -4.69 -25.12
N THR A 244 -0.55 -4.76 -23.94
CA THR A 244 0.90 -4.59 -23.81
C THR A 244 1.70 -5.86 -24.11
N GLY A 245 1.04 -7.01 -24.24
CA GLY A 245 1.69 -8.31 -24.48
C GLY A 245 2.32 -8.95 -23.23
N LEU A 246 2.22 -8.30 -22.07
CA LEU A 246 2.73 -8.80 -20.79
C LEU A 246 1.58 -9.00 -19.81
N ASP A 247 1.42 -10.23 -19.32
CA ASP A 247 0.45 -10.58 -18.29
C ASP A 247 1.15 -10.85 -16.96
N VAL A 248 1.55 -9.77 -16.28
CA VAL A 248 2.34 -9.84 -15.05
C VAL A 248 1.46 -9.60 -13.83
N HIS A 249 1.43 -10.57 -12.93
CA HIS A 249 0.73 -10.48 -11.65
C HIS A 249 1.71 -10.31 -10.50
N THR A 250 1.38 -9.41 -9.56
CA THR A 250 2.22 -9.11 -8.41
C THR A 250 1.72 -9.87 -7.17
N TYR A 251 2.63 -10.53 -6.46
CA TYR A 251 2.37 -11.10 -5.15
C TYR A 251 3.35 -10.57 -4.11
N SER A 252 2.87 -10.38 -2.89
CA SER A 252 3.62 -9.76 -1.80
C SER A 252 3.49 -10.62 -0.56
N ILE A 253 4.58 -10.81 0.17
CA ILE A 253 4.58 -11.48 1.47
C ILE A 253 5.44 -10.67 2.45
N GLY A 254 4.99 -10.53 3.69
CA GLY A 254 5.73 -9.75 4.66
C GLY A 254 5.11 -9.68 6.04
N LEU A 255 5.63 -8.75 6.83
CA LEU A 255 5.19 -8.48 8.19
C LEU A 255 4.22 -7.31 8.21
N CYS A 256 3.22 -7.41 9.08
CA CYS A 256 2.18 -6.44 9.29
C CYS A 256 2.09 -6.13 10.78
N LEU A 257 2.29 -4.87 11.13
CA LEU A 257 2.01 -4.34 12.45
C LEU A 257 0.59 -3.82 12.49
N SER A 258 -0.19 -4.26 13.48
CA SER A 258 -1.56 -3.79 13.73
C SER A 258 -1.79 -3.64 15.24
N GLY A 259 -2.87 -2.98 15.65
CA GLY A 259 -3.20 -2.80 17.08
C GLY A 259 -2.46 -1.63 17.74
N LEU A 260 -2.06 -0.66 16.91
CA LEU A 260 -1.65 0.69 17.33
C LEU A 260 -2.85 1.61 17.27
#